data_AF-A0A674MXK6-F1
#
_entry.id   AF-A0A674MXK6-F1
#
_cell.length_a   1.000
_cell.length_b   1.000
_cell.length_c   1.000
_cell.angle_alpha   90.00
_cell.angle_beta   90.00
_cell.angle_gamma   90.00
#
_symmetry.space_group_name_H-M   'P 1'
#
loop_
_entity.id
_entity.type
_entity.pdbx_description
1 polymer ?
#
loop_
_entity_poly.entity_id
_entity_poly.type
_entity_poly.pdbx_seq_one_letter_code
_entity_poly.pdbx_strand_id
1 'polypeptide(L)'
;EYATGNGNRAAANHFNVNESMVRKWRKQESELRQVRKTKLSFRGNKARWPELEDRVEQWVVEQRTTGRGVSTVTIRQKAKAIAAEMDIEHFQGGPSWCFRFMRRRHLSIRARTTRKSRTERWMMEGKHSFTKTMRQWRASYATICGWIVDAWAMIPSSCIVRTFTKAGINADAEPVGESDSDDEEEFGMLDIEIV
;
A
#
# COMPACT_ATOMS: atom_id res chain seq x y z
N GLU A 1 17.24 0.04 -37.84
CA GLU A 1 18.46 -0.13 -38.67
C GLU A 1 18.20 0.05 -40.16
N TYR A 2 17.12 -0.44 -40.76
CA TYR A 2 16.83 -0.16 -42.19
C TYR A 2 16.63 1.34 -42.50
N ALA A 3 15.90 2.08 -41.67
CA ALA A 3 15.60 3.49 -41.90
C ALA A 3 16.82 4.44 -41.77
N THR A 4 17.91 4.00 -41.14
CA THR A 4 19.14 4.80 -41.00
C THR A 4 19.99 4.78 -42.27
N GLY A 5 20.01 3.66 -43.00
CA GLY A 5 20.71 3.53 -44.28
C GLY A 5 19.90 4.02 -45.49
N ASN A 6 18.58 3.79 -45.49
CA ASN A 6 17.75 3.95 -46.68
C ASN A 6 16.81 5.17 -46.61
N GLY A 7 16.78 5.86 -45.46
CA GLY A 7 15.88 6.99 -45.23
C GLY A 7 14.46 6.57 -44.81
N ASN A 8 13.71 7.52 -44.24
CA ASN A 8 12.41 7.24 -43.62
C ASN A 8 11.33 6.81 -44.63
N ARG A 9 11.32 7.43 -45.82
CA ARG A 9 10.33 7.13 -46.86
C ARG A 9 10.55 5.75 -47.49
N ALA A 10 11.80 5.36 -47.74
CA ALA A 10 12.11 4.03 -48.23
C ALA A 10 11.72 2.96 -47.21
N ALA A 11 11.99 3.20 -45.92
CA ALA A 11 11.56 2.31 -44.84
C ALA A 11 10.03 2.21 -44.73
N ALA A 12 9.32 3.34 -44.86
CA ALA A 12 7.86 3.36 -44.87
C ALA A 12 7.28 2.46 -45.96
N ASN A 13 7.81 2.60 -47.19
CA ASN A 13 7.40 1.77 -48.32
C ASN A 13 7.78 0.30 -48.15
N HIS A 14 9.02 0.01 -47.72
CA HIS A 14 9.52 -1.36 -47.55
C HIS A 14 8.73 -2.17 -46.51
N PHE A 15 8.35 -1.54 -45.39
CA PHE A 15 7.60 -2.20 -44.31
C PHE A 15 6.09 -1.96 -44.37
N ASN A 16 5.59 -1.28 -45.40
CA ASN A 16 4.18 -0.88 -45.52
C ASN A 16 3.63 -0.18 -44.26
N VAL A 17 4.41 0.76 -43.72
CA VAL A 17 4.07 1.56 -42.54
C VAL A 17 4.08 3.04 -42.88
N ASN A 18 3.30 3.85 -42.17
CA ASN A 18 3.26 5.29 -42.40
C ASN A 18 4.62 5.94 -42.05
N GLU A 19 5.14 6.82 -42.92
CA GLU A 19 6.43 7.53 -42.71
C GLU A 19 6.47 8.28 -41.37
N SER A 20 5.33 8.83 -40.93
CA SER A 20 5.18 9.49 -39.63
C SER A 20 5.46 8.55 -38.44
N MET A 21 5.10 7.27 -38.54
CA MET A 21 5.40 6.26 -37.53
C MET A 21 6.89 5.92 -37.51
N VAL A 22 7.51 5.76 -38.69
CA VAL A 22 8.96 5.52 -38.81
C VAL A 22 9.73 6.66 -38.14
N ARG A 23 9.35 7.90 -38.42
CA ARG A 23 9.97 9.09 -37.81
C ARG A 23 9.81 9.11 -36.29
N LYS A 24 8.61 8.78 -35.79
CA LYS A 24 8.32 8.72 -34.36
C LYS A 24 9.12 7.62 -33.66
N TRP A 25 9.16 6.41 -34.20
CA TRP A 25 9.90 5.30 -33.61
C TRP A 25 11.41 5.55 -33.59
N ARG A 26 11.96 6.20 -34.63
CA ARG A 26 13.35 6.64 -34.61
C ARG A 26 13.63 7.64 -33.49
N LYS A 27 12.73 8.60 -33.26
CA LYS A 27 12.88 9.56 -32.15
C LYS A 27 12.83 8.86 -30.78
N GLN A 28 12.10 7.75 -30.67
CA GLN A 28 11.96 6.96 -29.43
C GLN A 28 12.81 5.69 -29.41
N GLU A 29 13.83 5.57 -30.28
CA GLU A 29 14.57 4.32 -30.47
C GLU A 29 15.24 3.83 -29.19
N SER A 30 15.87 4.73 -28.42
CA SER A 30 16.51 4.41 -27.16
C SER A 30 15.51 3.85 -26.13
N GLU A 31 14.33 4.46 -26.01
CA GLU A 31 13.25 4.00 -25.14
C GLU A 31 12.73 2.63 -25.58
N LEU A 32 12.52 2.45 -26.90
CA LEU A 32 12.04 1.19 -27.50
C LEU A 32 13.01 0.04 -27.27
N ARG A 33 14.32 0.29 -27.27
CA ARG A 33 15.34 -0.73 -26.99
C ARG A 33 15.37 -1.15 -25.52
N GLN A 34 15.00 -0.26 -24.60
CA GLN A 34 15.00 -0.55 -23.15
C GLN A 34 13.73 -1.29 -22.67
N VAL A 35 12.58 -1.03 -23.30
CA VAL A 35 11.33 -1.63 -22.86
C VAL A 35 11.22 -3.12 -23.21
N ARG A 36 10.54 -3.87 -22.35
CA ARG A 36 10.16 -5.27 -22.61
C ARG A 36 9.37 -5.40 -23.91
N LYS A 37 9.60 -6.48 -24.66
CA LYS A 37 8.93 -6.77 -25.94
C LYS A 37 7.39 -6.82 -25.86
N THR A 38 6.83 -7.09 -24.68
CA THR A 38 5.37 -7.12 -24.43
C THR A 38 4.75 -5.74 -24.24
N LYS A 39 5.53 -4.66 -24.19
CA LYS A 39 5.05 -3.29 -24.00
C LYS A 39 4.49 -2.73 -25.32
N LEU A 40 3.17 -2.72 -25.45
CA LEU A 40 2.48 -2.31 -26.68
C LEU A 40 2.31 -0.79 -26.85
N SER A 41 2.43 -0.01 -25.77
CA SER A 41 2.39 1.45 -25.88
C SER A 41 3.11 2.14 -24.73
N PHE A 42 3.68 3.31 -25.03
CA PHE A 42 4.15 4.30 -24.06
C PHE A 42 3.02 5.19 -23.54
N ARG A 43 1.75 4.83 -23.79
CA ARG A 43 0.62 5.55 -23.21
C ARG A 43 0.45 5.12 -21.76
N GLY A 44 0.30 6.08 -20.86
CA GLY A 44 -0.12 5.81 -19.49
C GLY A 44 0.54 6.66 -18.39
N ASN A 45 -0.26 6.81 -17.33
CA ASN A 45 0.04 7.06 -15.91
C ASN A 45 1.03 8.18 -15.53
N LYS A 46 0.97 9.33 -16.21
CA LYS A 46 1.49 10.57 -15.63
C LYS A 46 0.55 11.06 -14.52
N ALA A 47 1.12 11.42 -13.38
CA ALA A 47 0.40 12.06 -12.30
C ALA A 47 -0.03 13.47 -12.75
N ARG A 48 -1.27 13.87 -12.43
CA ARG A 48 -1.71 15.27 -12.63
C ARG A 48 -0.99 16.21 -11.65
N TRP A 49 -0.70 15.71 -10.45
CA TRP A 49 -0.04 16.44 -9.38
C TRP A 49 1.18 15.62 -8.89
N PRO A 50 2.31 15.66 -9.62
CA PRO A 50 3.48 14.83 -9.29
C PRO A 50 4.05 15.15 -7.91
N GLU A 51 4.20 16.43 -7.56
CA GLU A 51 4.75 16.89 -6.27
C GLU A 51 3.87 16.48 -5.09
N LEU A 52 2.54 16.58 -5.23
CA LEU A 52 1.60 16.08 -4.22
C LEU A 52 1.79 14.57 -4.01
N GLU A 53 1.93 13.81 -5.09
CA GLU A 53 2.17 12.37 -5.00
C GLU A 53 3.52 12.04 -4.34
N ASP A 54 4.58 12.83 -4.58
CA ASP A 54 5.89 12.63 -3.95
C ASP A 54 5.80 12.81 -2.42
N ARG A 55 5.14 13.87 -1.94
CA ARG A 55 4.96 14.11 -0.50
C ARG A 55 4.10 13.02 0.16
N VAL A 56 3.03 12.57 -0.50
CA VAL A 56 2.18 11.49 0.01
C VAL A 56 2.97 10.17 0.05
N GLU A 57 3.76 9.87 -0.99
CA GLU A 57 4.61 8.68 -1.03
C GLU A 57 5.63 8.66 0.11
N GLN A 58 6.33 9.77 0.33
CA GLN A 58 7.31 9.90 1.42
C GLN A 58 6.67 9.62 2.79
N TRP A 59 5.50 10.19 3.04
CA TRP A 59 4.73 9.93 4.26
C TRP A 59 4.32 8.46 4.38
N VAL A 60 3.87 7.81 3.30
CA VAL A 60 3.52 6.38 3.32
C VAL A 60 4.74 5.51 3.66
N VAL A 61 5.91 5.82 3.08
CA VAL A 61 7.16 5.11 3.36
C VAL A 61 7.54 5.27 4.83
N GLU A 62 7.50 6.48 5.38
CA GLU A 62 7.79 6.77 6.79
C GLU A 62 6.87 6.01 7.76
N GLN A 63 5.57 5.97 7.47
CA GLN A 63 4.64 5.20 8.31
C GLN A 63 4.97 3.71 8.26
N ARG A 64 5.32 3.19 7.08
CA ARG A 64 5.67 1.78 6.89
C ARG A 64 7.00 1.41 7.55
N THR A 65 8.02 2.27 7.53
CA THR A 65 9.30 2.03 8.23
C THR A 65 9.11 2.06 9.74
N THR A 66 8.17 2.88 10.23
CA THR A 66 7.75 2.91 11.64
C THR A 66 6.91 1.68 12.04
N GLY A 67 6.53 0.82 11.09
CA GLY A 67 5.72 -0.37 11.33
C GLY A 67 4.23 -0.09 11.51
N ARG A 68 3.75 1.10 11.10
CA ARG A 68 2.34 1.44 11.11
C ARG A 68 1.70 1.05 9.78
N GLY A 69 0.56 0.36 9.85
CA GLY A 69 -0.25 0.06 8.66
C GLY A 69 -0.89 1.34 8.13
N VAL A 70 -0.85 1.55 6.82
CA VAL A 70 -1.48 2.70 6.16
C VAL A 70 -2.63 2.19 5.29
N SER A 71 -3.86 2.64 5.59
CA SER A 71 -5.06 2.31 4.81
C SER A 71 -5.25 3.29 3.66
N THR A 72 -6.07 2.93 2.68
CA THR A 72 -6.42 3.83 1.57
C THR A 72 -7.18 5.07 2.06
N VAL A 73 -7.96 4.94 3.15
CA VAL A 73 -8.65 6.08 3.77
C VAL A 73 -7.66 7.08 4.34
N THR A 74 -6.65 6.62 5.09
CA THR A 74 -5.66 7.51 5.68
C THR A 74 -4.78 8.17 4.62
N ILE A 75 -4.45 7.46 3.53
CA ILE A 75 -3.75 8.04 2.36
C ILE A 75 -4.56 9.19 1.77
N ARG A 76 -5.87 9.00 1.57
CA ARG A 76 -6.75 10.03 1.00
C ARG A 76 -6.87 11.26 1.90
N GLN A 77 -7.02 11.05 3.20
CA GLN A 77 -7.06 12.14 4.18
C GLN A 77 -5.74 12.92 4.19
N LYS A 78 -4.60 12.23 4.23
CA LYS A 78 -3.29 12.88 4.18
C LYS A 78 -3.08 13.64 2.87
N ALA A 79 -3.51 13.08 1.75
CA ALA A 79 -3.43 13.75 0.45
C ALA A 79 -4.25 15.05 0.41
N LYS A 80 -5.44 15.08 1.02
CA LYS A 80 -6.24 16.32 1.14
C LYS A 80 -5.54 17.37 2.01
N ALA A 81 -4.94 16.95 3.12
CA ALA A 81 -4.17 17.86 3.98
C ALA A 81 -2.98 18.48 3.23
N ILE A 82 -2.21 17.66 2.50
CA ILE A 82 -1.08 18.16 1.70
C ILE A 82 -1.56 19.03 0.54
N ALA A 83 -2.70 18.71 -0.08
CA ALA A 83 -3.27 19.55 -1.13
C ALA A 83 -3.69 20.92 -0.60
N ALA A 84 -4.24 21.00 0.62
CA ALA A 84 -4.54 22.27 1.27
C ALA A 84 -3.26 23.05 1.63
N GLU A 85 -2.21 22.38 2.11
CA GLU A 85 -0.90 23.00 2.36
C GLU A 85 -0.26 23.57 1.07
N MET A 86 -0.49 22.94 -0.07
CA MET A 86 0.05 23.33 -1.38
C MET A 86 -0.88 24.27 -2.16
N ASP A 87 -1.99 24.70 -1.56
CA ASP A 87 -2.99 25.57 -2.17
C ASP A 87 -3.56 25.02 -3.51
N ILE A 88 -3.79 23.70 -3.55
CA ILE A 88 -4.36 23.04 -4.73
C ILE A 88 -5.89 23.08 -4.65
N GLU A 89 -6.47 24.12 -5.24
CA GLU A 89 -7.91 24.23 -5.45
C GLU A 89 -8.40 23.06 -6.34
N HIS A 90 -9.46 22.37 -5.91
CA HIS A 90 -10.10 21.22 -6.59
C HIS A 90 -9.44 19.82 -6.47
N PHE A 91 -8.52 19.59 -5.54
CA PHE A 91 -8.08 18.22 -5.26
C PHE A 91 -9.13 17.41 -4.46
N GLN A 92 -9.83 16.49 -5.11
CA GLN A 92 -10.90 15.70 -4.48
C GLN A 92 -10.39 14.49 -3.66
N GLY A 93 -9.20 13.98 -3.95
CA GLY A 93 -8.62 12.82 -3.22
C GLY A 93 -9.53 11.58 -3.17
N GLY A 94 -10.30 11.31 -4.23
CA GLY A 94 -11.24 10.18 -4.29
C GLY A 94 -10.57 8.79 -4.28
N PRO A 95 -11.35 7.69 -4.10
CA PRO A 95 -10.82 6.32 -4.10
C PRO A 95 -10.05 5.98 -5.38
N SER A 96 -10.60 6.33 -6.54
CA SER A 96 -9.97 6.10 -7.85
C SER A 96 -8.63 6.80 -8.00
N TRP A 97 -8.50 8.02 -7.45
CA TRP A 97 -7.21 8.71 -7.40
C TRP A 97 -6.22 7.93 -6.55
N CYS A 98 -6.63 7.48 -5.35
CA CYS A 98 -5.77 6.71 -4.45
C CYS A 98 -5.29 5.40 -5.09
N PHE A 99 -6.15 4.63 -5.75
CA PHE A 99 -5.76 3.41 -6.45
C PHE A 99 -4.77 3.67 -7.59
N ARG A 100 -5.01 4.73 -8.38
CA ARG A 100 -4.11 5.11 -9.46
C ARG A 100 -2.76 5.61 -8.94
N PHE A 101 -2.75 6.41 -7.87
CA PHE A 101 -1.55 6.85 -7.16
C PHE A 101 -0.74 5.64 -6.67
N MET A 102 -1.37 4.70 -5.96
CA MET A 102 -0.70 3.50 -5.47
C MET A 102 -0.10 2.68 -6.61
N ARG A 103 -0.83 2.52 -7.73
CA ARG A 103 -0.33 1.83 -8.91
C ARG A 103 0.82 2.59 -9.61
N ARG A 104 0.83 3.93 -9.59
CA ARG A 104 1.93 4.76 -10.11
C ARG A 104 3.20 4.61 -9.26
N ARG A 105 3.05 4.66 -7.93
CA ARG A 105 4.16 4.59 -6.97
C ARG A 105 4.51 3.17 -6.53
N HIS A 106 3.98 2.16 -7.22
CA HIS A 106 4.22 0.74 -6.93
C HIS A 106 3.94 0.35 -5.46
N LEU A 107 2.98 1.01 -4.83
CA LEU A 107 2.56 0.74 -3.47
C LEU A 107 1.48 -0.36 -3.47
N SER A 108 1.72 -1.45 -2.76
CA SER A 108 0.68 -2.44 -2.47
C SER A 108 0.01 -2.16 -1.12
N ILE A 109 -1.27 -2.51 -0.98
CA ILE A 109 -1.93 -2.59 0.32
C ILE A 109 -1.40 -3.88 0.96
N ARG A 110 -0.36 -3.77 1.79
CA ARG A 110 0.01 -4.89 2.67
C ARG A 110 -0.95 -4.87 3.86
N ALA A 111 -1.47 -6.05 4.22
CA ALA A 111 -2.05 -6.23 5.54
C ALA A 111 -1.06 -5.70 6.58
N ARG A 112 -1.58 -5.09 7.66
CA ARG A 112 -0.79 -4.62 8.80
C ARG A 112 0.26 -5.68 9.12
N THR A 113 1.53 -5.40 8.84
CA THR A 113 2.61 -6.26 9.26
C THR A 113 2.56 -6.25 10.77
N THR A 114 2.16 -7.36 11.37
CA THR A 114 2.26 -7.57 12.81
C THR A 114 3.62 -7.06 13.23
N ARG A 115 3.63 -6.05 14.12
CA ARG A 115 4.84 -5.46 14.67
C ARG A 115 5.81 -6.61 14.93
N LYS A 116 6.99 -6.60 14.31
CA LYS A 116 7.99 -7.66 14.54
C LYS A 116 8.08 -7.86 16.04
N SER A 117 7.62 -9.01 16.52
CA SER A 117 7.50 -9.24 17.95
C SER A 117 8.89 -9.05 18.56
N ARG A 118 8.95 -8.69 19.85
CA ARG A 118 10.21 -8.77 20.61
C ARG A 118 10.86 -10.16 20.42
N THR A 119 10.04 -11.18 20.23
CA THR A 119 10.42 -12.54 19.85
C THR A 119 11.19 -12.60 18.53
N GLU A 120 10.75 -11.92 17.47
CA GLU A 120 11.46 -11.90 16.18
C GLU A 120 12.75 -11.08 16.23
N ARG A 121 12.77 -10.00 17.02
CA ARG A 121 13.97 -9.22 17.29
C ARG A 121 15.03 -10.07 18.01
N TRP A 122 14.61 -10.83 19.02
CA TRP A 122 15.47 -11.84 19.67
C TRP A 122 15.89 -12.97 18.73
N MET A 123 15.01 -13.45 17.84
CA MET A 123 15.37 -14.46 16.83
C MET A 123 16.48 -13.96 15.88
N MET A 124 16.56 -12.66 15.61
CA MET A 124 17.60 -12.07 14.74
C MET A 124 18.84 -11.58 15.51
N GLU A 125 18.72 -11.20 16.78
CA GLU A 125 19.83 -10.66 17.60
C GLU A 125 20.55 -11.72 18.46
N GLY A 126 19.98 -12.92 18.62
CA GLY A 126 20.52 -13.96 19.47
C GLY A 126 21.77 -14.64 18.90
N LYS A 127 22.84 -14.73 19.70
CA LYS A 127 23.95 -15.66 19.50
C LYS A 127 23.40 -17.09 19.52
N HIS A 128 22.99 -17.59 18.35
CA HIS A 128 22.62 -18.99 18.17
C HIS A 128 23.90 -19.81 18.22
N SER A 129 24.22 -20.39 19.37
CA SER A 129 25.26 -21.40 19.44
C SER A 129 24.76 -22.66 18.72
N PHE A 130 25.37 -22.95 17.58
CA PHE A 130 25.10 -24.16 16.80
C PHE A 130 25.71 -25.37 17.50
N THR A 131 25.02 -26.52 17.46
CA THR A 131 25.67 -27.79 17.81
C THR A 131 26.77 -28.12 16.80
N LYS A 132 27.68 -29.04 17.13
CA LYS A 132 28.70 -29.58 16.20
C LYS A 132 28.10 -30.18 14.91
N THR A 133 26.78 -30.40 14.89
CA THR A 133 25.94 -30.87 13.77
C THR A 133 25.12 -29.76 13.08
N MET A 134 25.44 -28.48 13.31
CA MET A 134 24.78 -27.30 12.70
C MET A 134 23.27 -27.16 12.97
N ARG A 135 22.73 -27.82 13.98
CA ARG A 135 21.33 -27.62 14.40
C ARG A 135 21.26 -26.43 15.36
N GLN A 136 20.33 -25.51 15.11
CA GLN A 136 20.07 -24.39 16.02
C GLN A 136 19.40 -24.89 17.30
N TRP A 137 19.78 -24.31 18.45
CA TRP A 137 19.16 -24.59 19.73
C TRP A 137 17.71 -24.06 19.74
N ARG A 138 16.78 -24.84 20.30
CA ARG A 138 15.42 -24.36 20.59
C ARG A 138 15.43 -23.68 21.95
N ALA A 139 14.84 -22.49 22.06
CA ALA A 139 14.67 -21.80 23.34
C ALA A 139 14.02 -22.73 24.37
N SER A 140 14.47 -22.65 25.62
CA SER A 140 13.88 -23.45 26.69
C SER A 140 12.43 -23.03 26.93
N TYR A 141 11.63 -23.95 27.48
CA TYR A 141 10.25 -23.64 27.83
C TYR A 141 10.16 -22.46 28.81
N ALA A 142 11.09 -22.36 29.76
CA ALA A 142 11.18 -21.21 30.69
C ALA A 142 11.37 -19.88 29.95
N THR A 143 12.23 -19.85 28.93
CA THR A 143 12.45 -18.66 28.09
C THR A 143 11.19 -18.30 27.28
N ILE A 144 10.52 -19.30 26.69
CA ILE A 144 9.28 -19.09 25.93
C ILE A 144 8.17 -18.56 26.85
N CYS A 145 7.99 -19.16 28.03
CA CYS A 145 7.01 -18.72 29.02
C CYS A 145 7.27 -17.29 29.49
N GLY A 146 8.54 -16.93 29.74
CA GLY A 146 8.91 -15.55 30.07
C GLY A 146 8.45 -14.55 29.01
N TRP A 147 8.62 -14.86 27.73
CA TRP A 147 8.15 -13.98 26.65
C TRP A 147 6.63 -13.89 26.57
N ILE A 148 5.92 -14.98 26.83
CA ILE A 148 4.45 -14.97 26.87
C ILE A 148 3.99 -14.05 27.98
N VAL A 149 4.52 -14.20 29.20
CA VAL A 149 4.19 -13.35 30.35
C VAL A 149 4.50 -11.88 30.05
N ASP A 150 5.68 -11.56 29.55
CA ASP A 150 6.06 -10.19 29.19
C ASP A 150 5.17 -9.60 28.09
N ALA A 151 4.70 -10.42 27.15
CA ALA A 151 3.81 -9.97 26.09
C ALA A 151 2.43 -9.63 26.65
N TRP A 152 1.91 -10.47 27.56
CA TRP A 152 0.65 -10.22 28.27
C TRP A 152 0.72 -8.97 29.15
N ALA A 153 1.84 -8.74 29.85
CA ALA A 153 2.03 -7.55 30.68
C ALA A 153 2.05 -6.22 29.88
N MET A 154 2.36 -6.27 28.58
CA MET A 154 2.34 -5.09 27.71
C MET A 154 0.94 -4.74 27.17
N ILE A 155 -0.05 -5.61 27.34
CA ILE A 155 -1.42 -5.37 26.90
C ILE A 155 -2.14 -4.61 28.02
N PRO A 156 -2.58 -3.35 27.81
CA PRO A 156 -3.33 -2.62 28.84
C PRO A 156 -4.61 -3.37 29.23
N SER A 157 -4.96 -3.35 30.52
CA SER A 157 -6.17 -4.01 31.03
C SER A 157 -7.45 -3.57 30.30
N SER A 158 -7.50 -2.34 29.79
CA SER A 158 -8.62 -1.83 28.99
C SER A 158 -8.78 -2.54 27.64
N CYS A 159 -7.71 -3.00 27.00
CA CYS A 159 -7.80 -3.83 25.81
C CYS A 159 -8.38 -5.20 26.13
N ILE A 160 -7.95 -5.80 27.26
CA ILE A 160 -8.44 -7.09 27.73
C ILE A 160 -9.95 -6.98 28.00
N VAL A 161 -10.37 -6.03 28.84
CA VAL A 161 -11.79 -5.78 29.15
C VAL A 161 -12.62 -5.57 27.89
N ARG A 162 -12.20 -4.70 26.96
CA ARG A 162 -12.93 -4.47 25.70
C ARG A 162 -13.07 -5.73 24.85
N THR A 163 -12.04 -6.58 24.79
CA THR A 163 -12.13 -7.84 24.03
C THR A 163 -13.10 -8.84 24.64
N PHE A 164 -13.14 -8.94 25.98
CA PHE A 164 -14.08 -9.81 26.68
C PHE A 164 -15.52 -9.27 26.63
N THR A 165 -15.71 -7.96 26.77
CA THR A 165 -17.02 -7.31 26.58
C THR A 165 -17.53 -7.49 25.16
N LYS A 166 -16.69 -7.29 24.14
CA LYS A 166 -17.06 -7.50 22.74
C LYS A 166 -17.41 -8.96 22.42
N ALA A 167 -16.80 -9.91 23.14
CA ALA A 167 -17.08 -11.34 23.01
C ALA A 167 -18.26 -11.80 23.88
N GLY A 168 -18.87 -10.92 24.69
CA GLY A 168 -19.98 -11.26 25.57
C GLY A 168 -19.61 -12.20 26.73
N ILE A 169 -18.34 -12.22 27.14
CA ILE A 169 -17.82 -13.16 28.15
C ILE A 169 -17.83 -12.54 29.57
N ASN A 170 -18.02 -11.22 29.70
CA ASN A 170 -18.10 -10.56 31.00
C ASN A 170 -19.52 -10.67 31.58
N ALA A 171 -19.63 -11.30 32.75
CA ALA A 171 -20.89 -11.60 33.42
C ALA A 171 -21.57 -10.40 34.11
N ASP A 172 -20.83 -9.31 34.39
CA ASP A 172 -21.31 -8.23 35.27
C ASP A 172 -21.15 -6.83 34.63
N ALA A 173 -21.73 -6.62 33.45
CA ALA A 173 -22.03 -5.27 33.00
C ALA A 173 -23.52 -5.03 33.23
N GLU A 174 -23.83 -4.33 34.33
CA GLU A 174 -25.12 -3.64 34.50
C GLU A 174 -25.45 -2.88 33.21
N PRO A 175 -26.71 -2.94 32.73
CA PRO A 175 -27.11 -2.23 31.53
C PRO A 175 -26.92 -0.74 31.76
N VAL A 176 -25.92 -0.14 31.10
CA VAL A 176 -25.90 1.30 30.91
C VAL A 176 -27.12 1.61 30.07
N GLY A 177 -28.10 2.28 30.68
CA GLY A 177 -29.38 2.60 30.09
C GLY A 177 -29.23 3.09 28.66
N GLU A 178 -29.98 2.43 27.78
CA GLU A 178 -30.35 2.91 26.47
C GLU A 178 -30.96 4.32 26.64
N SER A 179 -30.19 5.36 26.36
CA SER A 179 -30.77 6.63 25.96
C SER A 179 -31.14 6.47 24.50
N ASP A 180 -32.39 6.08 24.30
CA ASP A 180 -33.13 6.15 23.06
C ASP A 180 -33.06 7.58 22.51
N SER A 181 -32.37 7.74 21.39
CA SER A 181 -32.41 8.93 20.55
C SER A 181 -32.19 8.44 19.13
N ASP A 182 -33.29 7.97 18.57
CA ASP A 182 -33.54 7.79 17.16
C ASP A 182 -33.16 9.08 16.40
N ASP A 183 -32.05 9.02 15.67
CA ASP A 183 -31.86 9.78 14.43
C ASP A 183 -31.27 8.79 13.40
N GLU A 184 -32.18 8.01 12.83
CA GLU A 184 -31.99 7.24 11.59
C GLU A 184 -31.72 8.20 10.43
N GLU A 185 -30.46 8.57 10.17
CA GLU A 185 -30.07 9.10 8.85
C GLU A 185 -29.81 7.93 7.87
N GLU A 186 -30.91 7.45 7.32
CA GLU A 186 -31.14 7.08 5.92
C GLU A 186 -29.89 6.69 5.10
N PHE A 187 -29.48 5.43 5.24
CA PHE A 187 -28.60 4.79 4.24
C PHE A 187 -29.45 4.44 3.01
N GLY A 188 -29.62 5.42 2.12
CA GLY A 188 -30.32 5.28 0.84
C GLY A 188 -29.74 4.14 0.01
N MET A 189 -30.47 3.02 0.04
CA MET A 189 -30.37 1.89 -0.86
C MET A 189 -30.78 2.38 -2.26
N LEU A 190 -29.81 2.59 -3.16
CA LEU A 190 -30.12 2.77 -4.57
C LEU A 190 -29.91 1.44 -5.28
N ASP A 191 -31.04 0.79 -5.52
CA ASP A 191 -31.23 -0.29 -6.47
C ASP A 191 -30.66 0.14 -7.83
N ILE A 192 -29.62 -0.56 -8.28
CA ILE A 192 -29.23 -0.54 -9.68
C ILE A 192 -29.87 -1.78 -10.30
N GLU A 193 -31.07 -1.57 -10.86
CA GLU A 193 -31.70 -2.51 -11.76
C GLU A 193 -30.77 -2.79 -12.94
N ILE A 194 -30.63 -4.08 -13.22
CA ILE A 194 -30.05 -4.62 -14.44
C ILE A 194 -31.12 -4.51 -15.53
N VAL A 195 -30.88 -3.64 -16.51
CA VAL A 195 -31.21 -3.89 -17.93
C VAL A 195 -30.10 -3.30 -18.80
#